data_AF-A0A7X7Q877-F1
#
_entry.id   AF-A0A7X7Q877-F1
#
_cell.length_a   1.000
_cell.length_b   1.000
_cell.length_c   1.000
_cell.angle_alpha   90.00
_cell.angle_beta   90.00
_cell.angle_gamma   90.00
#
_symmetry.space_group_name_H-M   'P 1'
#
loop_
_entity.id
_entity.type
_entity.pdbx_description
1 polymer ?
#
loop_
_entity_poly.entity_id
_entity_poly.type
_entity_poly.pdbx_seq_one_letter_code
_entity_poly.pdbx_strand_id
1 'polypeptide(L)'
;MTQTPQQPPAGWYPDPAGGNGERFWDGGAWSQSTRDPKPEPVHPADPGPARQTSAPPAPGHEPRPPSPHGSGPQPQHPYAQHGPDPRLQMYGGKQIPVQGKYALAGFWRRVLGYIADWLLMTLLAMLLVGDLQTRVSTAMSNYLAQQLGTMIDPAIPPPTIPGALFADVAILAVVGVLLVAGYRVITVGLLNATLGQKLVGIRVARLGDEELGDVGWRAAILRGVFAGLLYETIGVIAQISVLFTDRKQTVPDLLSKTVVVNTREAVQ
;
A
#
# COMPACT_ATOMS: atom_id res chain seq x y z
N MET A 1 25.10 -30.55 39.87
CA MET A 1 24.36 -30.32 38.61
C MET A 1 23.47 -29.11 38.84
N THR A 2 23.88 -27.94 38.38
CA THR A 2 23.15 -26.67 38.55
C THR A 2 22.13 -26.53 37.42
N GLN A 3 20.83 -26.64 37.74
CA GLN A 3 19.75 -26.35 36.81
C GLN A 3 19.66 -24.83 36.62
N THR A 4 19.93 -24.36 35.40
CA THR A 4 19.67 -22.95 35.03
C THR A 4 18.15 -22.73 35.01
N PRO A 5 17.61 -21.67 35.63
CA PRO A 5 16.18 -21.39 35.57
C PRO A 5 15.77 -21.14 34.12
N GLN A 6 14.88 -22.00 33.62
CA GLN A 6 14.34 -21.91 32.27
C GLN A 6 13.47 -20.65 32.19
N GLN A 7 13.92 -19.65 31.46
CA GLN A 7 13.17 -18.41 31.30
C GLN A 7 11.87 -18.68 30.51
N PRO A 8 10.79 -17.94 30.82
CA PRO A 8 9.52 -18.09 30.11
C PRO A 8 9.68 -17.75 28.62
N PRO A 9 8.94 -18.43 27.73
CA PRO A 9 8.93 -18.10 26.30
C PRO A 9 8.35 -16.70 26.07
N ALA A 10 8.63 -16.12 24.90
CA ALA A 10 8.08 -14.82 24.55
C ALA A 10 6.53 -14.82 24.56
N GLY A 11 5.93 -13.84 25.22
CA GLY A 11 4.49 -13.83 25.49
C GLY A 11 4.02 -12.65 26.31
N TRP A 12 2.70 -12.56 26.51
CA TRP A 12 2.09 -11.54 27.37
C TRP A 12 1.95 -12.09 28.79
N TYR A 13 2.40 -11.31 29.76
CA TYR A 13 2.39 -11.67 31.17
C TYR A 13 1.95 -10.47 32.02
N PRO A 14 1.48 -10.69 33.26
CA PRO A 14 1.13 -9.60 34.18
C PRO A 14 2.30 -8.61 34.33
N ASP A 15 2.01 -7.30 34.30
CA ASP A 15 3.05 -6.27 34.35
C ASP A 15 3.81 -6.33 35.69
N PRO A 16 5.12 -6.67 35.71
CA PRO A 16 5.90 -6.74 36.94
C PRO A 16 6.08 -5.37 37.61
N ALA A 17 5.82 -4.27 36.90
CA ALA A 17 5.83 -2.92 37.46
C ALA A 17 4.55 -2.56 38.26
N GLY A 18 3.59 -3.50 38.38
CA GLY A 18 2.39 -3.35 39.20
C GLY A 18 1.20 -2.69 38.50
N GLY A 19 1.20 -2.61 37.17
CA GLY A 19 0.05 -2.15 36.38
C GLY A 19 -1.06 -3.20 36.31
N ASN A 20 -2.32 -2.76 36.16
CA ASN A 20 -3.49 -3.65 36.00
C ASN A 20 -3.56 -4.38 34.64
N GLY A 21 -2.50 -4.31 33.83
CA GLY A 21 -2.44 -4.84 32.47
C GLY A 21 -1.36 -5.91 32.27
N GLU A 22 -1.24 -6.38 31.05
CA GLU A 22 -0.18 -7.31 30.65
C GLU A 22 0.93 -6.56 29.90
N ARG A 23 2.18 -6.96 30.13
CA ARG A 23 3.36 -6.50 29.41
C ARG A 23 3.94 -7.63 28.58
N PHE A 24 4.45 -7.32 27.39
CA PHE A 24 5.05 -8.35 26.53
C PHE A 24 6.51 -8.61 26.92
N TRP A 25 6.82 -9.88 27.17
CA TRP A 25 8.16 -10.45 27.36
C TRP A 25 8.66 -11.02 26.02
N ASP A 26 9.87 -10.65 25.60
CA ASP A 26 10.42 -11.08 24.31
C ASP A 26 11.35 -12.31 24.39
N GLY A 27 11.55 -12.87 25.59
CA GLY A 27 12.48 -13.97 25.85
C GLY A 27 13.79 -13.54 26.51
N GLY A 28 14.09 -12.24 26.60
CA GLY A 28 15.27 -11.72 27.31
C GLY A 28 15.02 -10.41 28.10
N ALA A 29 14.04 -9.60 27.71
CA ALA A 29 13.66 -8.37 28.37
C ALA A 29 12.14 -8.08 28.28
N TRP A 30 11.67 -7.20 29.17
CA TRP A 30 10.31 -6.67 29.12
C TRP A 30 10.23 -5.51 28.13
N SER A 31 9.27 -5.57 27.22
CA SER A 31 9.02 -4.49 26.27
C SER A 31 8.21 -3.33 26.88
N GLN A 32 8.18 -2.19 26.18
CA GLN A 32 7.35 -1.03 26.56
C GLN A 32 5.87 -1.21 26.16
N SER A 33 5.52 -2.30 25.47
CA SER A 33 4.15 -2.58 25.04
C SER A 33 3.31 -3.14 26.19
N THR A 34 2.28 -2.40 26.59
CA THR A 34 1.26 -2.83 27.57
C THR A 34 -0.09 -2.97 26.90
N ARG A 35 -0.92 -3.92 27.36
CA ARG A 35 -2.32 -4.07 26.94
C ARG A 35 -3.24 -4.28 28.13
N ASP A 36 -4.51 -3.93 27.97
CA ASP A 36 -5.55 -4.24 28.95
C ASP A 36 -5.71 -5.75 29.10
N PRO A 37 -6.02 -6.26 30.31
CA PRO A 37 -6.15 -7.69 30.54
C PRO A 37 -7.28 -8.25 29.67
N LYS A 38 -7.04 -9.41 29.08
CA LYS A 38 -8.07 -10.13 28.31
C LYS A 38 -9.24 -10.45 29.25
N PRO A 39 -10.49 -10.11 28.93
CA PRO A 39 -11.64 -10.53 29.72
C PRO A 39 -11.64 -12.07 29.81
N GLU A 40 -11.65 -12.61 31.03
CA GLU A 40 -11.82 -14.06 31.23
C GLU A 40 -13.15 -14.50 30.60
N PRO A 41 -13.20 -15.67 29.94
CA PRO A 41 -14.47 -16.25 29.49
C PRO A 41 -15.35 -16.51 30.72
N VAL A 42 -16.47 -15.80 30.80
CA VAL A 42 -17.51 -16.06 31.81
C VAL A 42 -18.04 -17.47 31.56
N HIS A 43 -17.69 -18.43 32.43
CA HIS A 43 -18.33 -19.73 32.45
C HIS A 43 -19.83 -19.54 32.72
N PRO A 44 -20.76 -20.14 31.95
CA PRO A 44 -22.19 -20.02 32.21
C PRO A 44 -22.54 -20.65 33.57
N ALA A 45 -23.09 -19.85 34.47
CA ALA A 45 -23.65 -20.34 35.73
C ALA A 45 -25.04 -20.93 35.50
N ASP A 46 -25.29 -22.10 36.09
CA ASP A 46 -26.57 -22.82 36.10
C ASP A 46 -27.75 -21.97 36.63
N PRO A 47 -28.99 -22.19 36.13
CA PRO A 47 -30.17 -21.45 36.58
C PRO A 47 -30.75 -22.03 37.87
N GLY A 48 -30.72 -21.26 38.96
CA GLY A 48 -31.41 -21.52 40.24
C GLY A 48 -32.50 -20.47 40.55
N PRO A 49 -33.57 -20.81 41.28
CA PRO A 49 -34.90 -20.23 41.08
C PRO A 49 -35.19 -18.92 41.82
N ALA A 50 -36.14 -18.19 41.25
CA ALA A 50 -36.68 -16.91 41.70
C ALA A 50 -37.20 -16.90 43.15
N ARG A 51 -36.96 -15.80 43.85
CA ARG A 51 -37.78 -15.34 44.98
C ARG A 51 -38.20 -13.89 44.79
N GLN A 52 -39.48 -13.73 44.48
CA GLN A 52 -40.24 -12.50 44.70
C GLN A 52 -40.44 -12.32 46.20
N THR A 53 -40.20 -11.12 46.74
CA THR A 53 -40.83 -10.67 47.99
C THR A 53 -41.12 -9.17 47.88
N SER A 54 -42.18 -8.77 48.57
CA SER A 54 -43.09 -7.68 48.26
C SER A 54 -43.25 -6.70 49.42
N ALA A 55 -43.43 -5.41 49.09
CA ALA A 55 -44.14 -4.33 49.83
C ALA A 55 -43.49 -3.73 51.12
N PRO A 56 -43.94 -2.55 51.67
CA PRO A 56 -44.90 -1.52 51.17
C PRO A 56 -44.37 -0.03 51.27
N PRO A 57 -45.10 0.99 50.76
CA PRO A 57 -44.70 2.41 50.82
C PRO A 57 -45.36 3.19 51.98
N ALA A 58 -44.70 4.25 52.48
CA ALA A 58 -45.24 5.21 53.44
C ALA A 58 -44.67 6.65 53.23
N PRO A 59 -45.39 7.72 53.65
CA PRO A 59 -45.53 8.94 52.85
C PRO A 59 -44.95 10.23 53.45
N GLY A 60 -44.55 11.16 52.57
CA GLY A 60 -44.72 12.63 52.66
C GLY A 60 -43.81 13.43 53.60
N HIS A 61 -43.04 14.39 53.04
CA HIS A 61 -42.81 15.77 53.54
C HIS A 61 -42.06 16.62 52.47
N GLU A 62 -42.70 17.67 51.95
CA GLU A 62 -42.10 18.85 51.26
C GLU A 62 -41.80 19.98 52.30
N PRO A 63 -41.23 21.16 51.95
CA PRO A 63 -40.03 21.47 51.17
C PRO A 63 -39.08 22.44 51.94
N ARG A 64 -37.80 22.57 51.55
CA ARG A 64 -36.94 23.70 51.98
C ARG A 64 -35.91 24.10 50.91
N PRO A 65 -35.80 25.37 50.48
CA PRO A 65 -34.74 25.87 49.58
C PRO A 65 -33.67 26.65 50.39
N PRO A 66 -32.62 27.22 49.76
CA PRO A 66 -31.71 26.69 48.73
C PRO A 66 -30.23 26.86 49.15
N SER A 67 -29.27 26.19 48.50
CA SER A 67 -27.90 26.72 48.29
C SER A 67 -27.14 25.91 47.22
N PRO A 68 -26.25 26.55 46.42
CA PRO A 68 -26.01 26.16 45.04
C PRO A 68 -24.57 25.69 44.85
N HIS A 69 -24.27 24.42 45.05
CA HIS A 69 -23.01 23.82 44.59
C HIS A 69 -23.33 22.65 43.68
N GLY A 70 -23.12 22.89 42.38
CA GLY A 70 -23.39 21.96 41.31
C GLY A 70 -22.45 20.77 41.34
N SER A 71 -23.05 19.60 41.35
CA SER A 71 -22.42 18.34 40.92
C SER A 71 -23.44 17.64 40.04
N GLY A 72 -23.60 18.12 38.82
CA GLY A 72 -24.29 17.35 37.78
C GLY A 72 -23.44 16.12 37.45
N PRO A 73 -24.04 14.93 37.27
CA PRO A 73 -23.30 13.81 36.72
C PRO A 73 -22.80 14.20 35.33
N GLN A 74 -21.47 14.18 35.13
CA GLN A 74 -20.91 14.27 33.79
C GLN A 74 -21.53 13.14 32.96
N PRO A 75 -22.06 13.43 31.75
CA PRO A 75 -22.39 12.38 30.81
C PRO A 75 -21.12 11.58 30.56
N GLN A 76 -21.12 10.31 30.96
CA GLN A 76 -20.11 9.37 30.51
C GLN A 76 -20.22 9.31 28.99
N HIS A 77 -19.33 10.03 28.31
CA HIS A 77 -19.13 9.84 26.88
C HIS A 77 -18.81 8.35 26.69
N PRO A 78 -19.65 7.59 25.95
CA PRO A 78 -19.29 6.23 25.63
C PRO A 78 -17.96 6.31 24.89
N TYR A 79 -16.97 5.54 25.34
CA TYR A 79 -15.79 5.28 24.53
C TYR A 79 -16.30 4.98 23.12
N ALA A 80 -15.96 5.85 22.18
CA ALA A 80 -16.22 5.60 20.78
C ALA A 80 -15.48 4.30 20.47
N GLN A 81 -16.21 3.18 20.48
CA GLN A 81 -15.76 1.95 19.84
C GLN A 81 -15.38 2.41 18.44
N HIS A 82 -14.08 2.41 18.17
CA HIS A 82 -13.54 2.66 16.86
C HIS A 82 -14.15 1.56 15.99
N GLY A 83 -15.27 1.89 15.34
CA GLY A 83 -15.92 0.99 14.40
C GLY A 83 -14.86 0.56 13.38
N PRO A 84 -14.95 -0.66 12.83
CA PRO A 84 -13.99 -1.12 11.84
C PRO A 84 -13.85 -0.02 10.78
N ASP A 85 -12.61 0.45 10.57
CA ASP A 85 -12.32 1.50 9.59
C ASP A 85 -13.00 1.08 8.27
N PRO A 86 -13.94 1.85 7.70
CA PRO A 86 -14.70 1.47 6.50
C PRO A 86 -13.82 1.14 5.28
N ARG A 87 -12.52 1.37 5.43
CA ARG A 87 -11.41 1.16 4.51
C ARG A 87 -10.78 -0.23 4.59
N LEU A 88 -11.08 -0.98 5.64
CA LEU A 88 -10.53 -2.30 5.94
C LEU A 88 -11.69 -3.28 6.14
N GLN A 89 -11.84 -4.21 5.21
CA GLN A 89 -12.87 -5.24 5.31
C GLN A 89 -12.21 -6.56 5.77
N MET A 90 -12.86 -7.27 6.68
CA MET A 90 -12.32 -8.49 7.27
C MET A 90 -12.63 -9.68 6.36
N TYR A 91 -11.64 -10.20 5.64
CA TYR A 91 -11.78 -11.35 4.77
C TYR A 91 -10.93 -12.51 5.27
N GLY A 92 -11.55 -13.63 5.62
CA GLY A 92 -10.84 -14.80 6.16
C GLY A 92 -10.05 -14.50 7.44
N GLY A 93 -10.52 -13.56 8.27
CA GLY A 93 -9.83 -13.14 9.50
C GLY A 93 -8.71 -12.11 9.32
N LYS A 94 -8.42 -11.69 8.08
CA LYS A 94 -7.38 -10.69 7.77
C LYS A 94 -8.02 -9.38 7.30
N GLN A 95 -7.59 -8.26 7.86
CA GLN A 95 -7.98 -6.93 7.37
C GLN A 95 -7.30 -6.67 6.02
N ILE A 96 -8.11 -6.47 4.98
CA ILE A 96 -7.62 -6.12 3.64
C ILE A 96 -8.10 -4.70 3.28
N PRO A 97 -7.22 -3.86 2.72
CA PRO A 97 -7.63 -2.55 2.28
C PRO A 97 -8.53 -2.67 1.05
N VAL A 98 -9.67 -1.97 1.08
CA VAL A 98 -10.72 -2.03 0.06
C VAL A 98 -11.03 -0.63 -0.49
N GLN A 99 -11.68 -0.61 -1.66
CA GLN A 99 -12.42 0.54 -2.18
C GLN A 99 -13.73 0.05 -2.79
N GLY A 100 -14.85 0.54 -2.24
CA GLY A 100 -16.16 -0.06 -2.49
C GLY A 100 -16.12 -1.55 -2.16
N LYS A 101 -16.68 -2.37 -3.06
CA LYS A 101 -16.70 -3.84 -2.92
C LYS A 101 -15.43 -4.56 -3.37
N TYR A 102 -14.35 -3.85 -3.68
CA TYR A 102 -13.15 -4.47 -4.27
C TYR A 102 -11.92 -4.31 -3.40
N ALA A 103 -11.15 -5.39 -3.26
CA ALA A 103 -9.86 -5.34 -2.59
C ALA A 103 -8.84 -4.51 -3.40
N LEU A 104 -7.99 -3.73 -2.71
CA LEU A 104 -6.88 -3.04 -3.35
C LEU A 104 -5.84 -4.05 -3.85
N ALA A 105 -5.39 -3.87 -5.09
CA ALA A 105 -4.48 -4.77 -5.77
C ALA A 105 -3.17 -4.92 -5.00
N GLY A 106 -2.84 -6.16 -4.64
CA GLY A 106 -1.56 -6.50 -4.01
C GLY A 106 -0.36 -6.27 -4.93
N PHE A 107 0.82 -6.24 -4.32
CA PHE A 107 2.09 -5.99 -5.01
C PHE A 107 2.31 -6.90 -6.23
N TRP A 108 2.23 -8.23 -6.06
CA TRP A 108 2.53 -9.18 -7.13
C TRP A 108 1.61 -9.09 -8.34
N ARG A 109 0.32 -8.79 -8.15
CA ARG A 109 -0.59 -8.58 -9.28
C ARG A 109 -0.19 -7.36 -10.11
N ARG A 110 0.25 -6.28 -9.44
CA ARG A 110 0.74 -5.09 -10.15
C ARG A 110 2.09 -5.33 -10.82
N VAL A 111 2.97 -6.15 -10.22
CA VAL A 111 4.22 -6.60 -10.86
C VAL A 111 3.93 -7.43 -12.12
N LEU A 112 3.01 -8.39 -12.06
CA LEU A 112 2.63 -9.19 -13.22
C LEU A 112 2.02 -8.33 -14.34
N GLY A 113 1.13 -7.39 -14.00
CA GLY A 113 0.58 -6.45 -14.97
C GLY A 113 1.66 -5.56 -15.61
N TYR A 114 2.65 -5.12 -14.82
CA TYR A 114 3.80 -4.38 -15.32
C TYR A 114 4.68 -5.22 -16.26
N ILE A 115 4.95 -6.49 -15.94
CA ILE A 115 5.74 -7.37 -16.81
C ILE A 115 5.02 -7.58 -18.15
N ALA A 116 3.70 -7.78 -18.13
CA ALA A 116 2.92 -7.91 -19.34
C ALA A 116 2.98 -6.64 -20.21
N ASP A 117 2.85 -5.46 -19.59
CA ASP A 117 3.03 -4.18 -20.30
C ASP A 117 4.47 -4.02 -20.82
N TRP A 118 5.48 -4.41 -20.04
CA TRP A 118 6.88 -4.32 -20.44
C TRP A 118 7.16 -5.16 -21.68
N LEU A 119 6.69 -6.41 -21.73
CA LEU A 119 6.80 -7.26 -22.91
C LEU A 119 6.09 -6.66 -24.14
N LEU A 120 4.92 -6.06 -23.96
CA LEU A 120 4.22 -5.38 -25.06
C LEU A 120 5.02 -4.16 -25.55
N MET A 121 5.52 -3.33 -24.63
CA MET A 121 6.25 -2.12 -24.97
C MET A 121 7.60 -2.43 -25.63
N THR A 122 8.30 -3.50 -25.22
CA THR A 122 9.56 -3.91 -25.88
C THR A 122 9.33 -4.35 -27.32
N LEU A 123 8.26 -5.10 -27.58
CA LEU A 123 7.89 -5.48 -28.95
C LEU A 123 7.52 -4.26 -29.81
N LEU A 124 6.76 -3.32 -29.24
CA LEU A 124 6.43 -2.07 -29.94
C LEU A 124 7.68 -1.20 -30.19
N ALA A 125 8.60 -1.14 -29.23
CA ALA A 125 9.85 -0.41 -29.39
C ALA A 125 10.75 -1.06 -30.46
N MET A 126 10.86 -2.39 -30.49
CA MET A 126 11.60 -3.10 -31.54
C MET A 126 11.04 -2.77 -32.94
N LEU A 127 9.72 -2.73 -33.08
CA LEU A 127 9.08 -2.39 -34.34
C LEU A 127 9.27 -0.91 -34.73
N LEU A 128 9.18 0.00 -33.75
CA LEU A 128 9.17 1.44 -34.01
C LEU A 128 10.57 2.04 -34.17
N VAL A 129 11.53 1.59 -33.36
CA VAL A 129 12.89 2.16 -33.26
C VAL A 129 13.99 1.12 -33.40
N GLY A 130 13.71 -0.09 -33.90
CA GLY A 130 14.70 -1.16 -34.03
C GLY A 130 15.93 -0.79 -34.87
N ASP A 131 15.72 -0.10 -35.99
CA ASP A 131 16.83 0.37 -36.85
C ASP A 131 17.71 1.41 -36.12
N LEU A 132 17.07 2.36 -35.45
CA LEU A 132 17.76 3.37 -34.63
C LEU A 132 18.56 2.70 -33.50
N GLN A 133 17.96 1.72 -32.82
CA GLN A 133 18.64 0.97 -31.76
C GLN A 133 19.85 0.19 -32.29
N THR A 134 19.75 -0.38 -33.49
CA THR A 134 20.87 -1.06 -34.15
C THR A 134 21.99 -0.06 -34.47
N ARG A 135 21.68 1.12 -35.02
CA ARG A 135 22.67 2.18 -35.26
C ARG A 135 23.38 2.61 -33.99
N VAL A 136 22.63 2.86 -32.92
CA VAL A 136 23.19 3.21 -31.60
C VAL A 136 24.10 2.10 -31.08
N SER A 137 23.65 0.85 -31.14
CA SER A 137 24.40 -0.32 -30.66
C SER A 137 25.72 -0.48 -31.42
N THR A 138 25.70 -0.41 -32.75
CA THR A 138 26.89 -0.50 -33.59
C THR A 138 27.85 0.67 -33.37
N ALA A 139 27.34 1.90 -33.28
CA ALA A 139 28.19 3.08 -33.02
C ALA A 139 28.83 3.00 -31.63
N MET A 140 28.08 2.56 -30.62
CA MET A 140 28.60 2.34 -29.26
C MET A 140 29.63 1.21 -29.23
N SER A 141 29.38 0.07 -29.88
CA SER A 141 30.33 -1.05 -29.91
C SER A 141 31.65 -0.65 -30.56
N ASN A 142 31.59 0.13 -31.65
CA ASN A 142 32.78 0.62 -32.34
C ASN A 142 33.55 1.61 -31.47
N TYR A 143 32.86 2.52 -30.78
CA TYR A 143 33.49 3.45 -29.84
C TYR A 143 34.18 2.71 -28.68
N LEU A 144 33.52 1.73 -28.07
CA LEU A 144 34.09 0.94 -26.98
C LEU A 144 35.30 0.11 -27.43
N ALA A 145 35.25 -0.48 -28.63
CA ALA A 145 36.37 -1.22 -29.19
C ALA A 145 37.60 -0.32 -29.42
N GLN A 146 37.39 0.90 -29.93
CA GLN A 146 38.47 1.88 -30.10
C GLN A 146 39.02 2.35 -28.75
N GLN A 147 38.15 2.58 -27.76
CA GLN A 147 38.59 2.98 -26.42
C GLN A 147 39.47 1.91 -25.77
N LEU A 148 39.08 0.64 -25.90
CA LEU A 148 39.91 -0.46 -25.43
C LEU A 148 41.29 -0.49 -26.12
N GLY A 149 41.34 -0.16 -27.42
CA GLY A 149 42.59 0.01 -28.16
C GLY A 149 43.52 1.06 -27.55
N THR A 150 43.00 2.25 -27.25
CA THR A 150 43.77 3.33 -26.59
C THR A 150 44.23 2.95 -25.18
N MET A 151 43.46 2.15 -24.45
CA MET A 151 43.87 1.66 -23.12
C MET A 151 45.02 0.64 -23.19
N ILE A 152 45.10 -0.13 -24.28
CA ILE A 152 46.16 -1.12 -24.51
C ILE A 152 47.42 -0.45 -25.07
N ASP A 153 47.24 0.47 -26.01
CA ASP A 153 48.33 1.20 -26.66
C ASP A 153 48.09 2.72 -26.57
N PRO A 154 48.83 3.42 -25.68
CA PRO A 154 48.74 4.87 -25.53
C PRO A 154 49.10 5.66 -26.79
N ALA A 155 49.72 5.03 -27.80
CA ALA A 155 49.99 5.67 -29.10
C ALA A 155 48.74 5.79 -29.97
N ILE A 156 47.68 5.01 -29.71
CA ILE A 156 46.40 5.11 -30.40
C ILE A 156 45.63 6.31 -29.79
N PRO A 157 45.31 7.34 -30.57
CA PRO A 157 44.63 8.52 -30.04
C PRO A 157 43.25 8.14 -29.47
N PRO A 158 42.82 8.79 -28.37
CA PRO A 158 41.53 8.48 -27.76
C PRO A 158 40.40 8.80 -28.74
N PRO A 159 39.44 7.87 -28.95
CA PRO A 159 38.30 8.13 -29.80
C PRO A 159 37.40 9.20 -29.17
N THR A 160 36.82 10.05 -30.01
CA THR A 160 35.80 11.02 -29.60
C THR A 160 34.42 10.42 -29.73
N ILE A 161 33.49 10.78 -28.83
CA ILE A 161 32.09 10.37 -28.93
C ILE A 161 31.50 10.94 -30.23
N PRO A 162 30.98 10.10 -31.15
CA PRO A 162 30.36 10.60 -32.38
C PRO A 162 29.14 11.46 -32.07
N GLY A 163 29.04 12.66 -32.66
CA GLY A 163 27.89 13.55 -32.44
C GLY A 163 26.55 12.90 -32.84
N ALA A 164 26.56 12.08 -33.90
CA ALA A 164 25.41 11.30 -34.32
C ALA A 164 24.96 10.27 -33.27
N LEU A 165 25.90 9.67 -32.52
CA LEU A 165 25.57 8.74 -31.43
C LEU A 165 24.81 9.46 -30.32
N PHE A 166 25.24 10.67 -29.95
CA PHE A 166 24.55 11.47 -28.93
C PHE A 166 23.12 11.83 -29.38
N ALA A 167 22.95 12.26 -30.63
CA ALA A 167 21.64 12.57 -31.19
C ALA A 167 20.73 11.34 -31.24
N ASP A 168 21.22 10.20 -31.73
CA ASP A 168 20.46 8.96 -31.83
C ASP A 168 20.04 8.43 -30.44
N VAL A 169 20.91 8.54 -29.43
CA VAL A 169 20.57 8.20 -28.03
C VAL A 169 19.51 9.14 -27.47
N ALA A 170 19.62 10.44 -27.73
CA ALA A 170 18.62 11.41 -27.28
C ALA A 170 17.24 11.16 -27.92
N ILE A 171 17.22 10.86 -29.22
CA ILE A 171 15.99 10.50 -29.96
C ILE A 171 15.39 9.22 -29.35
N LEU A 172 16.21 8.19 -29.12
CA LEU A 172 15.75 6.93 -28.54
C LEU A 172 15.13 7.15 -27.15
N ALA A 173 15.77 7.95 -26.30
CA ALA A 173 15.26 8.28 -24.97
C ALA A 173 13.92 9.03 -25.03
N VAL A 174 13.81 10.06 -25.88
CA VAL A 174 12.57 10.84 -26.04
C VAL A 174 11.44 9.98 -26.58
N VAL A 175 11.71 9.18 -27.62
CA VAL A 175 10.70 8.28 -28.21
C VAL A 175 10.26 7.22 -27.20
N GLY A 176 11.18 6.63 -26.44
CA GLY A 176 10.86 5.66 -25.39
C GLY A 176 9.92 6.23 -24.32
N VAL A 177 10.25 7.42 -23.78
CA VAL A 177 9.39 8.11 -22.80
C VAL A 177 8.03 8.43 -23.39
N LEU A 178 7.96 8.97 -24.61
CA LEU A 178 6.70 9.30 -25.27
C LEU A 178 5.85 8.07 -25.55
N LEU A 179 6.47 6.96 -25.97
CA LEU A 179 5.79 5.70 -26.23
C LEU A 179 5.14 5.15 -24.96
N VAL A 180 5.91 5.05 -23.86
CA VAL A 180 5.40 4.51 -22.59
C VAL A 180 4.38 5.43 -21.94
N ALA A 181 4.65 6.74 -21.89
CA ALA A 181 3.72 7.72 -21.35
C ALA A 181 2.43 7.75 -22.18
N GLY A 182 2.53 7.85 -23.51
CA GLY A 182 1.40 7.87 -24.43
C GLY A 182 0.54 6.62 -24.31
N TYR A 183 1.16 5.43 -24.33
CA TYR A 183 0.48 4.16 -24.11
C TYR A 183 -0.32 4.15 -22.79
N ARG A 184 0.32 4.54 -21.68
CA ARG A 184 -0.33 4.56 -20.36
C ARG A 184 -1.45 5.58 -20.27
N VAL A 185 -1.24 6.79 -20.78
CA VAL A 185 -2.25 7.85 -20.77
C VAL A 185 -3.49 7.42 -21.56
N ILE A 186 -3.29 6.90 -22.78
CA ILE A 186 -4.39 6.49 -23.66
C ILE A 186 -5.14 5.30 -23.05
N THR A 187 -4.44 4.25 -22.62
CA THR A 187 -5.10 3.05 -22.08
C THR A 187 -5.79 3.31 -20.75
N VAL A 188 -5.19 4.08 -19.85
CA VAL A 188 -5.84 4.44 -18.58
C VAL A 188 -7.00 5.41 -18.82
N GLY A 189 -6.86 6.38 -19.73
CA GLY A 189 -7.92 7.34 -20.04
C GLY A 189 -9.15 6.71 -20.69
N LEU A 190 -8.96 5.71 -21.55
CA LEU A 190 -10.05 5.04 -22.27
C LEU A 190 -10.58 3.81 -21.55
N LEU A 191 -9.73 3.08 -20.84
CA LEU A 191 -10.05 1.75 -20.35
C LEU A 191 -9.94 1.60 -18.83
N ASN A 192 -9.58 2.68 -18.12
CA ASN A 192 -9.25 2.70 -16.69
C ASN A 192 -8.21 1.65 -16.29
N ALA A 193 -7.40 1.15 -17.24
CA ALA A 193 -6.38 0.14 -17.02
C ALA A 193 -5.45 0.05 -18.24
N THR A 194 -4.17 -0.24 -18.03
CA THR A 194 -3.30 -0.69 -19.13
C THR A 194 -3.71 -2.09 -19.59
N LEU A 195 -3.22 -2.53 -20.75
CA LEU A 195 -3.54 -3.88 -21.27
C LEU A 195 -3.00 -4.97 -20.34
N GLY A 196 -1.80 -4.82 -19.79
CA GLY A 196 -1.24 -5.72 -18.79
C GLY A 196 -2.05 -5.76 -17.49
N GLN A 197 -2.55 -4.61 -17.04
CA GLN A 197 -3.46 -4.54 -15.90
C GLN A 197 -4.77 -5.27 -16.15
N LYS A 198 -5.38 -5.11 -17.34
CA LYS A 198 -6.57 -5.88 -17.72
C LYS A 198 -6.31 -7.38 -17.73
N LEU A 199 -5.17 -7.80 -18.27
CA LEU A 199 -4.79 -9.20 -18.35
C LEU A 199 -4.74 -9.88 -16.96
N VAL A 200 -4.29 -9.16 -15.93
CA VAL A 200 -4.22 -9.67 -14.54
C VAL A 200 -5.47 -9.35 -13.70
N GLY A 201 -6.47 -8.67 -14.28
CA GLY A 201 -7.74 -8.35 -13.62
C GLY A 201 -7.63 -7.24 -12.59
N ILE A 202 -6.80 -6.23 -12.84
CA ILE A 202 -6.71 -5.03 -12.00
C ILE A 202 -7.09 -3.78 -12.79
N ARG A 203 -7.65 -2.80 -12.08
CA ARG A 203 -8.19 -1.56 -12.68
C ARG A 203 -7.81 -0.36 -11.84
N VAL A 204 -7.54 0.76 -12.49
CA VAL A 204 -7.33 2.07 -11.88
C VAL A 204 -8.67 2.73 -11.58
N ALA A 205 -8.83 3.26 -10.38
CA ALA A 205 -10.01 4.01 -9.97
C ALA A 205 -9.60 5.30 -9.26
N ARG A 206 -10.47 6.31 -9.23
CA ARG A 206 -10.24 7.51 -8.40
C ARG A 206 -10.28 7.13 -6.93
N LEU A 207 -9.42 7.75 -6.14
CA LEU A 207 -9.41 7.51 -4.70
C LEU A 207 -10.77 7.93 -4.10
N GLY A 208 -11.43 7.00 -3.42
CA GLY A 208 -12.73 7.22 -2.78
C GLY A 208 -13.94 7.06 -3.70
N ASP A 209 -13.74 6.72 -4.97
CA ASP A 209 -14.83 6.40 -5.90
C ASP A 209 -15.20 4.91 -5.79
N GLU A 210 -16.27 4.63 -5.06
CA GLU A 210 -16.73 3.26 -4.76
C GLU A 210 -17.41 2.59 -5.97
N GLU A 211 -17.92 3.38 -6.93
CA GLU A 211 -18.58 2.87 -8.13
C GLU A 211 -17.58 2.48 -9.23
N LEU A 212 -16.30 2.81 -9.05
CA LEU A 212 -15.24 2.64 -10.04
C LEU A 212 -15.60 3.30 -11.38
N GLY A 213 -15.99 4.57 -11.33
CA GLY A 213 -16.26 5.39 -12.50
C GLY A 213 -15.01 5.69 -13.33
N ASP A 214 -15.16 6.63 -14.26
CA ASP A 214 -14.05 7.03 -15.11
C ASP A 214 -13.00 7.85 -14.37
N VAL A 215 -11.74 7.43 -14.53
CA VAL A 215 -10.62 8.10 -13.88
C VAL A 215 -10.43 9.53 -14.42
N GLY A 216 -10.84 9.76 -15.67
CA GLY A 216 -10.74 11.02 -16.38
C GLY A 216 -9.32 11.36 -16.84
N TRP A 217 -9.24 12.17 -17.90
CA TRP A 217 -7.99 12.47 -18.59
C TRP A 217 -6.92 13.15 -17.73
N ARG A 218 -7.30 14.04 -16.80
CA ARG A 218 -6.34 14.67 -15.88
C ARG A 218 -5.58 13.63 -15.06
N ALA A 219 -6.30 12.69 -14.45
CA ALA A 219 -5.67 11.65 -13.64
C ALA A 219 -4.87 10.69 -14.52
N ALA A 220 -5.37 10.34 -15.71
CA ALA A 220 -4.66 9.50 -16.67
C ALA A 220 -3.34 10.14 -17.13
N ILE A 221 -3.32 11.44 -17.46
CA ILE A 221 -2.12 12.19 -17.86
C ILE A 221 -1.10 12.24 -16.74
N LEU A 222 -1.50 12.70 -15.54
CA LEU A 222 -0.60 12.77 -14.39
C LEU A 222 -0.05 11.38 -14.06
N ARG A 223 -0.92 10.38 -13.97
CA ARG A 223 -0.52 9.00 -13.70
C ARG A 223 0.42 8.47 -14.77
N GLY A 224 0.10 8.67 -16.05
CA GLY A 224 0.82 8.10 -17.19
C GLY A 224 2.20 8.74 -17.41
N VAL A 225 2.32 10.05 -17.30
CA VAL A 225 3.60 10.77 -17.49
C VAL A 225 4.55 10.50 -16.33
N PHE A 226 4.10 10.66 -15.08
CA PHE A 226 4.95 10.37 -13.92
C PHE A 226 5.32 8.89 -13.84
N ALA A 227 4.39 8.01 -14.19
CA ALA A 227 4.69 6.60 -14.33
C ALA A 227 5.73 6.34 -15.44
N GLY A 228 5.58 6.94 -16.62
CA GLY A 228 6.54 6.77 -17.72
C GLY A 228 7.96 7.12 -17.28
N LEU A 229 8.14 8.31 -16.69
CA LEU A 229 9.45 8.76 -16.21
C LEU A 229 10.02 7.88 -15.08
N LEU A 230 9.19 7.50 -14.10
CA LEU A 230 9.65 6.68 -12.97
C LEU A 230 9.93 5.23 -13.38
N TYR A 231 9.08 4.62 -14.22
CA TYR A 231 9.27 3.24 -14.64
C TYR A 231 10.44 3.09 -15.62
N GLU A 232 10.71 4.08 -16.47
CA GLU A 232 11.92 4.09 -17.32
C GLU A 232 13.21 4.15 -16.48
N THR A 233 13.19 4.86 -15.36
CA THR A 233 14.40 5.07 -14.55
C THR A 233 14.66 3.99 -13.51
N ILE A 234 13.61 3.51 -12.82
CA ILE A 234 13.76 2.56 -11.70
C ILE A 234 12.92 1.29 -11.86
N GLY A 235 12.17 1.14 -12.96
CA GLY A 235 11.45 -0.09 -13.29
C GLY A 235 10.51 -0.59 -12.19
N VAL A 236 10.56 -1.89 -11.91
CA VAL A 236 9.70 -2.55 -10.90
C VAL A 236 9.86 -1.93 -9.50
N ILE A 237 11.00 -1.30 -9.19
CA ILE A 237 11.27 -0.67 -7.89
C ILE A 237 10.26 0.45 -7.60
N ALA A 238 9.75 1.15 -8.63
CA ALA A 238 8.70 2.17 -8.44
C ALA A 238 7.40 1.61 -7.80
N GLN A 239 7.21 0.30 -7.81
CA GLN A 239 6.05 -0.36 -7.19
C GLN A 239 6.23 -0.68 -5.70
N ILE A 240 7.43 -0.56 -5.15
CA ILE A 240 7.74 -0.94 -3.76
C ILE A 240 6.92 -0.14 -2.75
N SER A 241 6.58 1.11 -3.06
CA SER A 241 5.70 1.96 -2.23
C SER A 241 4.34 1.31 -1.88
N VAL A 242 3.87 0.34 -2.69
CA VAL A 242 2.65 -0.45 -2.41
C VAL A 242 2.75 -1.26 -1.12
N LEU A 243 3.96 -1.68 -0.73
CA LEU A 243 4.19 -2.48 0.46
C LEU A 243 4.12 -1.66 1.76
N PHE A 244 4.28 -0.34 1.66
CA PHE A 244 4.42 0.55 2.81
C PHE A 244 3.29 1.58 2.93
N THR A 245 2.34 1.61 1.98
CA THR A 245 1.22 2.54 1.98
C THR A 245 -0.08 1.84 2.36
N ASP A 246 -0.86 2.44 3.26
CA ASP A 246 -2.15 1.88 3.72
C ASP A 246 -3.12 1.61 2.56
N ARG A 247 -3.07 2.49 1.55
CA ARG A 247 -3.88 2.44 0.34
C ARG A 247 -3.22 1.69 -0.81
N LYS A 248 -2.10 0.99 -0.59
CA LYS A 248 -1.37 0.24 -1.62
C LYS A 248 -1.12 1.10 -2.87
N GLN A 249 -0.74 2.36 -2.68
CA GLN A 249 -0.57 3.37 -3.73
C GLN A 249 0.91 3.46 -4.14
N THR A 250 1.15 3.56 -5.46
CA THR A 250 2.46 3.99 -5.98
C THR A 250 2.61 5.52 -5.99
N VAL A 251 3.82 6.03 -6.20
CA VAL A 251 4.04 7.49 -6.36
C VAL A 251 3.14 8.11 -7.45
N PRO A 252 3.03 7.53 -8.66
CA PRO A 252 2.04 7.98 -9.64
C PRO A 252 0.58 7.92 -9.16
N ASP A 253 0.23 6.93 -8.33
CA ASP A 253 -1.12 6.79 -7.77
C ASP A 253 -1.44 7.97 -6.83
N LEU A 254 -0.48 8.34 -5.96
CA LEU A 254 -0.61 9.46 -5.02
C LEU A 254 -0.78 10.80 -5.75
N LEU A 255 0.08 11.07 -6.74
CA LEU A 255 0.05 12.32 -7.53
C LEU A 255 -1.26 12.47 -8.33
N SER A 256 -1.81 11.36 -8.80
CA SER A 256 -3.05 11.35 -9.59
C SER A 256 -4.32 11.21 -8.73
N LYS A 257 -4.20 11.04 -7.41
CA LYS A 257 -5.31 10.71 -6.50
C LYS A 257 -6.10 9.48 -6.97
N THR A 258 -5.39 8.41 -7.32
CA THR A 258 -5.98 7.15 -7.79
C THR A 258 -5.53 5.98 -6.95
N VAL A 259 -6.25 4.86 -7.03
CA VAL A 259 -5.87 3.56 -6.49
C VAL A 259 -6.01 2.50 -7.57
N VAL A 260 -5.47 1.30 -7.32
CA VAL A 260 -5.71 0.14 -8.19
C VAL A 260 -6.45 -0.92 -7.39
N VAL A 261 -7.58 -1.35 -7.92
CA VAL A 261 -8.44 -2.38 -7.34
C VAL A 261 -8.26 -3.69 -8.09
N ASN A 262 -8.45 -4.80 -7.39
CA ASN A 262 -8.51 -6.14 -7.96
C ASN A 262 -9.96 -6.47 -8.29
N THR A 263 -10.31 -6.46 -9.58
CA THR A 263 -11.69 -6.70 -10.01
C THR A 263 -12.09 -8.17 -9.96
N ARG A 264 -11.13 -9.08 -9.72
CA ARG A 264 -11.38 -10.52 -9.54
C ARG A 264 -11.66 -10.91 -8.08
N GLU A 265 -11.37 -10.03 -7.13
CA GLU A 265 -11.62 -10.25 -5.69
C GLU A 265 -12.63 -9.20 -5.20
N ALA A 266 -13.91 -9.51 -5.40
CA ALA A 266 -15.00 -8.77 -4.76
C ALA A 266 -15.12 -9.23 -3.30
N VAL A 267 -15.10 -8.28 -2.38
CA VAL A 267 -15.32 -8.51 -0.95
C VAL A 267 -16.81 -8.30 -0.69
N GLN A 268 -17.48 -9.33 -0.14
CA GLN A 268 -18.89 -9.30 0.23
C GLN A 268 -19.06 -8.79 1.65
#